data_AF-A0A0A9GJT5-F1
#
_entry.id   AF-A0A0A9GJT5-F1
#
_cell.length_a   1.000
_cell.length_b   1.000
_cell.length_c   1.000
_cell.angle_alpha   90.00
_cell.angle_beta   90.00
_cell.angle_gamma   90.00
#
_symmetry.space_group_name_H-M   'P 1'
#
loop_
_entity.id
_entity.type
_entity.pdbx_description
1 polymer ?
#
loop_
_entity_poly.entity_id
_entity_poly.type
_entity_poly.pdbx_seq_one_letter_code
_entity_poly.pdbx_strand_id
1 'polypeptide(L)' 'MKRRGKDSRFGVISMCIGSGMGAAAVFERGDAVDELTNARGAM' A
#
# COMPACT_ATOMS: atom_id res chain seq x y z
N MET A 1 -1.15 0.25 3.48
CA MET A 1 -1.76 -0.49 4.62
C MET A 1 -0.72 -1.08 5.59
N LYS A 2 0.40 -0.37 5.78
CA LYS A 2 1.61 -0.87 6.45
C LYS A 2 1.40 -1.30 7.91
N ARG A 3 0.49 -0.64 8.64
CA ARG A 3 0.25 -0.94 10.06
C ARG A 3 -0.73 -2.11 10.31
N ARG A 4 -1.43 -2.59 9.26
CA ARG A 4 -2.43 -3.68 9.36
C ARG A 4 -1.87 -5.07 9.04
N GLY A 5 -0.55 -5.26 9.10
CA GLY A 5 0.10 -6.53 8.73
C GLY A 5 0.14 -6.79 7.22
N LYS A 6 0.80 -7.90 6.82
CA LYS A 6 1.03 -8.28 5.41
C LYS A 6 -0.26 -8.73 4.70
N ASP A 7 -1.25 -9.24 5.44
CA ASP A 7 -2.52 -9.70 4.88
C ASP A 7 -3.35 -8.56 4.26
N SER A 8 -3.16 -7.33 4.73
CA SER A 8 -3.70 -6.13 4.08
C SER A 8 -2.77 -5.68 2.94
N ARG A 9 -2.64 -6.56 1.93
CA ARG A 9 -1.70 -6.44 0.80
C ARG A 9 -2.14 -5.41 -0.24
N PHE A 10 -3.42 -5.38 -0.61
CA PHE A 10 -3.93 -4.48 -1.63
C PHE A 10 -4.89 -3.45 -1.05
N GLY A 11 -4.84 -2.25 -1.58
CA GLY A 11 -5.72 -1.16 -1.22
C GLY A 11 -6.22 -0.39 -2.42
N VAL A 12 -7.44 0.11 -2.32
CA VAL A 12 -8.04 0.97 -3.32
C VAL A 12 -8.35 2.30 -2.67
N ILE A 13 -7.97 3.38 -3.35
CA ILE A 13 -8.51 4.71 -3.09
C ILE A 13 -9.51 5.00 -4.19
N SER A 14 -10.72 5.42 -3.81
CA SER A 14 -11.77 5.82 -4.74
C SER A 14 -12.29 7.19 -4.34
N MET A 15 -12.57 8.02 -5.34
CA MET A 15 -13.20 9.33 -5.13
C MET A 15 -14.05 9.74 -6.32
N CYS A 16 -15.01 10.63 -6.07
CA CYS A 16 -15.74 11.32 -7.12
C CYS A 16 -14.90 12.50 -7.64
N ILE A 17 -14.93 12.70 -8.96
CA ILE A 17 -14.45 13.91 -9.61
C ILE A 17 -15.69 14.53 -10.27
N GLY A 18 -15.98 15.81 -9.97
CA GLY A 18 -17.27 16.46 -10.25
C GLY A 18 -17.89 16.22 -11.64
N SER A 19 -19.18 16.57 -11.78
CA SER A 19 -19.96 16.36 -13.01
C SER A 19 -20.17 14.88 -13.41
N GLY A 20 -20.06 13.96 -12.46
CA GLY A 20 -20.44 12.55 -12.63
C GLY A 20 -19.30 11.60 -12.99
N MET A 21 -18.03 12.01 -12.86
CA MET A 21 -16.88 11.12 -13.05
C MET A 21 -16.38 10.53 -11.72
N GLY A 22 -15.73 9.37 -11.80
CA GLY A 22 -15.08 8.72 -10.67
C GLY A 22 -13.64 8.39 -11.01
N ALA A 23 -12.77 8.38 -10.00
CA ALA A 23 -11.39 7.94 -10.13
C ALA A 23 -11.09 6.88 -9.06
N ALA A 24 -10.28 5.88 -9.44
CA ALA A 24 -9.78 4.87 -8.53
C ALA A 24 -8.30 4.60 -8.80
N ALA A 25 -7.56 4.35 -7.72
CA ALA A 25 -6.16 3.94 -7.79
C ALA A 25 -5.95 2.73 -6.88
N VAL A 26 -5.28 1.71 -7.41
CA VAL A 26 -4.91 0.50 -6.68
C VAL A 26 -3.46 0.63 -6.23
N PHE A 27 -3.23 0.30 -4.96
CA PHE A 27 -1.91 0.29 -4.35
C PHE A 27 -1.64 -1.09 -3.77
N GLU A 28 -0.44 -1.59 -3.99
CA GLU A 28 0.10 -2.72 -3.26
C GLU A 28 0.89 -2.24 -2.03
N ARG A 29 0.85 -3.02 -0.96
CA ARG A 29 1.66 -2.81 0.24
C ARG A 29 3.12 -3.02 -0.13
N GLY A 30 3.89 -1.94 -0.19
CA GLY A 30 5.34 -2.02 -0.30
C GLY A 30 5.96 -2.60 0.98
N ASP A 31 6.85 -3.57 0.81
CA ASP A 31 7.66 -4.18 1.87
C ASP A 31 8.97 -3.41 2.11
N ALA A 32 8.98 -2.10 1.84
CA ALA A 32 10.17 -1.24 1.76
C ALA A 32 11.14 -1.24 2.96
N VAL A 33 10.77 -1.83 4.10
CA VAL A 33 11.70 -2.05 5.23
C VAL A 33 12.38 -3.43 5.16
N ASP A 34 11.69 -4.47 4.69
CA ASP A 34 12.25 -5.82 4.50
C ASP A 34 13.30 -5.84 3.37
N GLU A 35 13.20 -4.90 2.44
CA GLU A 35 14.12 -4.76 1.31
C GLU A 35 15.40 -3.96 1.64
N LEU A 36 15.47 -3.30 2.80
CA LEU A 36 16.67 -2.57 3.21
C LEU A 36 17.76 -3.55 3.68
N THR A 37 19.00 -3.33 3.26
CA THR A 37 20.15 -4.17 3.66
C THR A 37 20.32 -4.25 5.18
N ASN A 38 20.02 -3.18 5.91
CA ASN A 38 20.11 -3.15 7.37
C ASN A 38 18.97 -3.89 8.10
N ALA A 39 17.94 -4.35 7.38
CA ALA A 39 16.87 -5.18 7.94
C ALA A 39 17.16 -6.68 7.82
N ARG A 40 18.20 -7.09 7.07
CA ARG A 40 18.55 -8.50 6.81
C ARG A 40 19.31 -9.21 7.95
N GLY A 41 19.49 -8.58 9.10
CA GLY A 41 20.31 -9.14 10.19
C GLY A 41 20.01 -8.53 11.55
N ALA A 42 18.92 -9.00 12.16
CA ALA A 42 18.81 -9.10 13.61
C ALA A 42 18.58 -10.59 13.92
N MET A 43 19.64 -11.39 13.77
CA MET A 43 19.79 -12.69 14.43
C MET A 43 20.82 -12.51 15.54
#